data_AF-A0A2U1NPW3-F1
#
_entry.id   AF-A0A2U1NPW3-F1
#
_cell.length_a   1.000
_cell.length_b   1.000
_cell.length_c   1.000
_cell.angle_alpha   90.00
_cell.angle_beta   90.00
_cell.angle_gamma   90.00
#
_symmetry.space_group_name_H-M   'P 1'
#
loop_
_entity.id
_entity.type
_entity.pdbx_description
1 polymer ?
#
loop_
_entity_poly.entity_id
_entity_poly.type
_entity_poly.pdbx_seq_one_letter_code
_entity_poly.pdbx_strand_id
1 'polypeptide(L)'
;MRAFVDEFINPQNHKNDRKPWHMVMDVLHETLNDISSEVLAAHGVDIHPHLQNAWMMWLLNWRKGEDVLGEAELIVQTVYMSSGRCLSKESLSHPQYQSISSLTNDICHILFHKDDNHTLWSGVDSKMQELVKLVLNDSPNNLDPGLKQMFLSVVKTFYYRAYFDPETISHHIGKVLFDNVI
;
A
#
# COMPACT_ATOMS: atom_id res chain seq x y z
N MET A 1 -19.77 4.45 -4.47
CA MET A 1 -18.72 3.40 -4.49
C MET A 1 -18.85 2.43 -5.66
N ARG A 2 -19.90 1.61 -5.79
CA ARG A 2 -20.00 0.63 -6.92
C ARG A 2 -19.78 1.24 -8.30
N ALA A 3 -20.45 2.35 -8.61
CA ALA A 3 -20.31 3.04 -9.89
C ALA A 3 -18.88 3.55 -10.16
N PHE A 4 -18.14 3.98 -9.11
CA PHE A 4 -16.75 4.40 -9.24
C PHE A 4 -15.84 3.23 -9.64
N VAL A 5 -15.97 2.11 -8.92
CA VAL A 5 -15.19 0.89 -9.20
C VAL A 5 -15.53 0.33 -10.59
N ASP A 6 -16.81 0.30 -10.95
CA ASP A 6 -17.26 -0.21 -12.26
C ASP A 6 -16.75 0.64 -13.43
N GLU A 7 -16.68 1.97 -13.27
CA GLU A 7 -16.14 2.89 -14.29
C GLU A 7 -14.60 2.81 -14.38
N PHE A 8 -13.90 2.64 -13.25
CA PHE A 8 -12.44 2.44 -13.23
C PHE A 8 -12.03 1.14 -13.94
N ILE A 9 -12.76 0.05 -13.71
CA ILE A 9 -12.49 -1.26 -14.36
C ILE A 9 -12.83 -1.21 -15.85
N ASN A 10 -13.87 -0.46 -16.21
CA ASN A 10 -14.33 -0.38 -17.59
C ASN A 10 -14.50 1.08 -18.02
N PRO A 11 -13.39 1.73 -18.45
CA PRO A 11 -13.39 3.13 -18.87
C PRO A 11 -14.33 3.41 -20.05
N GLN A 12 -14.69 2.39 -20.83
CA GLN A 12 -15.64 2.52 -21.95
C GLN A 12 -17.08 2.79 -21.49
N ASN A 13 -17.39 2.55 -20.21
CA ASN A 13 -18.67 2.92 -19.60
C ASN A 13 -18.70 4.36 -19.10
N HIS A 14 -17.63 5.14 -19.31
CA HIS A 14 -17.57 6.53 -18.92
C HIS A 14 -18.56 7.36 -19.73
N LYS A 15 -19.76 7.54 -19.19
CA LYS A 15 -20.72 8.51 -19.69
C LYS A 15 -20.23 9.89 -19.27
N ASN A 16 -20.29 10.87 -20.17
CA ASN A 16 -19.93 12.27 -19.92
C ASN A 16 -20.97 12.98 -19.03
N ASP A 17 -21.41 12.30 -17.98
CA ASP A 17 -22.35 12.75 -16.99
C ASP A 17 -21.49 13.33 -15.87
N ARG A 18 -21.55 14.64 -15.58
CA ARG A 18 -20.66 15.34 -14.60
C ARG A 18 -20.81 14.83 -13.16
N LYS A 19 -20.40 13.60 -12.90
CA LYS A 19 -20.45 13.00 -11.57
C LYS A 19 -19.26 13.53 -10.77
N PRO A 20 -19.44 13.88 -9.48
CA PRO A 20 -18.37 14.45 -8.67
C PRO A 20 -17.10 13.59 -8.57
N TRP A 21 -17.23 12.27 -8.74
CA TRP A 21 -16.11 11.33 -8.63
C TRP A 21 -15.34 11.10 -9.92
N HIS A 22 -15.81 11.60 -11.06
CA HIS A 22 -15.06 11.51 -12.33
C HIS A 22 -13.73 12.22 -12.24
N MET A 23 -13.72 13.43 -11.67
CA MET A 23 -12.48 14.16 -11.44
C MET A 23 -11.47 13.36 -10.60
N VAL A 24 -11.92 12.66 -9.55
CA VAL A 24 -11.04 11.83 -8.72
C VAL A 24 -10.50 10.63 -9.51
N MET A 25 -11.34 10.04 -10.37
CA MET A 25 -10.97 8.90 -11.20
C MET A 25 -9.97 9.29 -12.30
N ASP A 26 -10.20 10.43 -12.95
CA ASP A 26 -9.32 11.00 -13.96
C ASP A 26 -7.94 11.31 -13.34
N VAL A 27 -7.92 12.00 -12.19
CA VAL A 27 -6.68 12.29 -11.46
C VAL A 27 -5.96 11.01 -11.03
N LEU A 28 -6.68 9.97 -10.61
CA LEU A 28 -6.07 8.68 -10.28
C LEU A 28 -5.43 8.05 -11.52
N HIS A 29 -6.14 8.00 -12.66
CA HIS A 29 -5.58 7.46 -13.91
C HIS A 29 -4.35 8.25 -14.38
N GLU A 30 -4.43 9.58 -14.36
CA GLU A 30 -3.30 10.46 -14.69
C GLU A 30 -2.10 10.19 -13.78
N THR A 31 -2.32 10.12 -12.46
CA THR A 31 -1.25 9.84 -11.49
C THR A 31 -0.59 8.48 -11.74
N LEU A 32 -1.37 7.42 -11.99
CA LEU A 32 -0.80 6.09 -12.28
C LEU A 32 -0.02 6.07 -13.60
N ASN A 33 -0.47 6.84 -14.60
CA ASN A 33 0.24 7.02 -15.86
C ASN A 33 1.55 7.78 -15.68
N ASP A 34 1.54 8.85 -14.88
CA ASP A 34 2.72 9.68 -14.61
C ASP A 34 3.79 8.86 -13.88
N ILE A 35 3.42 8.15 -12.80
CA ILE A 35 4.32 7.24 -12.08
C ILE A 35 4.93 6.22 -13.05
N SER A 36 4.11 5.61 -13.90
CA SER A 36 4.59 4.59 -14.85
C SER A 36 5.51 5.18 -15.91
N SER A 37 5.23 6.39 -16.38
CA SER A 37 6.03 7.10 -17.38
C SER A 37 7.39 7.50 -16.84
N GLU A 38 7.44 7.98 -15.58
CA GLU A 38 8.69 8.30 -14.89
C GLU A 38 9.55 7.06 -14.68
N VAL A 39 8.95 5.95 -14.26
CA VAL A 39 9.66 4.67 -14.07
C VAL A 39 10.18 4.12 -15.40
N LEU A 40 9.38 4.21 -16.48
CA LEU A 40 9.83 3.82 -17.82
C LEU A 40 11.02 4.68 -18.27
N ALA A 41 10.97 5.99 -18.03
CA ALA A 41 12.05 6.90 -18.40
C ALA A 41 13.33 6.67 -17.58
N ALA A 42 13.21 6.40 -16.27
CA ALA A 42 14.35 6.24 -15.37
C ALA A 42 14.98 4.83 -15.39
N HIS A 43 14.15 3.79 -15.56
CA HIS A 43 14.55 2.39 -15.40
C HIS A 43 14.33 1.54 -16.65
N GLY A 44 13.62 2.03 -17.68
CA GLY A 44 13.31 1.25 -18.89
C GLY A 44 12.30 0.12 -18.65
N VAL A 45 11.58 0.15 -17.53
CA VAL A 45 10.62 -0.88 -17.13
C VAL A 45 9.20 -0.32 -17.24
N ASP A 46 8.35 -0.97 -18.04
CA ASP A 46 6.93 -0.64 -18.08
C ASP A 46 6.18 -1.32 -16.93
N ILE A 47 5.85 -0.53 -15.89
CA ILE A 47 5.08 -0.99 -14.73
C ILE A 47 3.57 -0.74 -14.88
N HIS A 48 3.13 -0.02 -15.91
CA HIS A 48 1.74 0.45 -16.01
C HIS A 48 0.71 -0.69 -15.90
N PRO A 49 0.86 -1.82 -16.62
CA PRO A 49 -0.12 -2.91 -16.51
C PRO A 49 -0.19 -3.52 -15.11
N HIS A 50 0.94 -3.61 -14.41
CA HIS A 50 1.03 -4.20 -13.07
C HIS A 50 0.46 -3.25 -12.02
N LEU A 51 0.81 -1.96 -12.11
CA LEU A 51 0.32 -0.93 -11.22
C LEU A 51 -1.20 -0.74 -11.37
N GLN A 52 -1.71 -0.64 -12.60
CA GLN A 52 -3.14 -0.53 -12.85
C GLN A 52 -3.90 -1.76 -12.33
N ASN A 53 -3.36 -2.96 -12.53
CA ASN A 53 -3.98 -4.19 -12.02
C ASN A 53 -4.02 -4.23 -10.49
N ALA A 54 -2.96 -3.80 -9.80
CA ALA A 54 -2.92 -3.71 -8.33
C ALA A 54 -4.06 -2.83 -7.78
N TRP A 55 -4.18 -1.61 -8.31
CA TRP A 55 -5.25 -0.67 -7.95
C TRP A 55 -6.64 -1.21 -8.28
N MET A 56 -6.80 -1.84 -9.45
CA MET A 56 -8.05 -2.47 -9.85
C MET A 56 -8.47 -3.57 -8.87
N MET A 57 -7.55 -4.46 -8.48
CA MET A 57 -7.83 -5.55 -7.55
C MET A 57 -8.19 -5.03 -6.16
N TRP A 58 -7.50 -4.00 -5.67
CA TRP A 58 -7.84 -3.36 -4.40
C TRP A 58 -9.23 -2.70 -4.43
N LEU A 59 -9.54 -1.93 -5.48
CA LEU A 59 -10.87 -1.31 -5.66
C LEU A 59 -12.00 -2.35 -5.73
N LEU A 60 -11.75 -3.49 -6.38
CA LEU A 60 -12.68 -4.62 -6.43
C LEU A 60 -12.95 -5.23 -5.06
N ASN A 61 -11.93 -5.36 -4.22
CA ASN A 61 -12.08 -5.86 -2.85
C ASN A 61 -12.80 -4.84 -1.97
N TRP A 62 -12.45 -3.56 -2.07
CA TRP A 62 -13.14 -2.49 -1.36
C TRP A 62 -14.65 -2.46 -1.68
N ARG A 63 -15.02 -2.72 -2.93
CA ARG A 63 -16.44 -2.82 -3.35
C ARG A 63 -17.23 -3.88 -2.57
N LYS A 64 -16.60 -4.99 -2.16
CA LYS A 64 -17.28 -6.11 -1.49
C LYS A 64 -17.66 -5.81 -0.05
N GLY A 65 -17.25 -4.66 0.50
CA GLY A 65 -17.54 -4.28 1.88
C GLY A 65 -16.67 -5.02 2.90
N GLU A 66 -15.59 -5.64 2.45
CA GLU A 66 -14.47 -6.01 3.32
C GLU A 66 -13.79 -4.69 3.74
N ASP A 67 -13.87 -4.34 5.03
CA ASP A 67 -13.33 -3.10 5.61
C ASP A 67 -11.89 -2.81 5.15
N VAL A 68 -11.72 -1.97 4.11
CA VAL A 68 -10.42 -1.47 3.57
C VAL A 68 -9.25 -2.48 3.69
N LEU A 69 -9.54 -3.77 3.50
CA LEU A 69 -8.55 -4.83 3.63
C LEU A 69 -7.68 -4.77 2.38
N GLY A 70 -6.37 -4.55 2.56
CA GLY A 70 -5.41 -4.48 1.44
C GLY A 70 -4.82 -3.11 1.16
N GLU A 71 -5.17 -2.03 1.88
CA GLU A 71 -4.55 -0.72 1.64
C GLU A 71 -3.03 -0.74 1.88
N ALA A 72 -2.58 -1.38 2.96
CA ALA A 72 -1.15 -1.47 3.26
C ALA A 72 -0.41 -2.27 2.17
N GLU A 73 -1.01 -3.36 1.68
CA GLU A 73 -0.48 -4.09 0.53
C GLU A 73 -0.42 -3.22 -0.73
N LEU A 74 -1.46 -2.45 -1.04
CA LEU A 74 -1.49 -1.56 -2.20
C LEU A 74 -0.38 -0.50 -2.15
N ILE A 75 -0.12 0.07 -0.96
CA ILE A 75 0.98 1.02 -0.74
C ILE A 75 2.32 0.32 -1.01
N VAL A 76 2.53 -0.88 -0.45
CA VAL A 76 3.75 -1.67 -0.68
C VAL A 76 3.95 -1.94 -2.17
N GLN A 77 2.91 -2.41 -2.86
CA GLN A 77 2.97 -2.69 -4.30
C GLN A 77 3.31 -1.44 -5.10
N THR A 78 2.66 -0.31 -4.80
CA THR A 78 2.88 0.97 -5.49
C THR A 78 4.31 1.46 -5.30
N VAL A 79 4.81 1.52 -4.07
CA VAL A 79 6.18 1.98 -3.77
C VAL A 79 7.23 1.02 -4.34
N TYR A 80 7.01 -0.29 -4.22
CA TYR A 80 7.92 -1.28 -4.78
C TYR A 80 8.02 -1.16 -6.31
N MET A 81 6.89 -1.00 -7.01
CA MET A 81 6.89 -0.80 -8.46
C MET A 81 7.50 0.53 -8.89
N SER A 82 7.24 1.59 -8.11
CA SER A 82 7.84 2.92 -8.35
C SER A 82 9.38 2.92 -8.25
N SER A 83 9.98 1.88 -7.65
CA SER A 83 11.44 1.70 -7.62
C SER A 83 12.02 0.96 -8.85
N GLY A 84 11.23 0.81 -9.91
CA GLY A 84 11.64 0.11 -11.14
C GLY A 84 11.60 -1.42 -11.04
N ARG A 85 10.94 -1.96 -10.02
CA ARG A 85 10.81 -3.41 -9.79
C ARG A 85 9.42 -3.88 -10.21
N CYS A 86 9.30 -5.12 -10.68
CA CYS A 86 7.99 -5.69 -11.02
C CYS A 86 7.61 -6.83 -10.08
N LEU A 87 6.31 -6.96 -9.81
CA LEU A 87 5.75 -8.11 -9.09
C LEU A 87 5.18 -9.09 -10.11
N SER A 88 5.75 -10.29 -10.15
CA SER A 88 5.24 -11.36 -11.00
C SER A 88 4.03 -12.04 -10.34
N LYS A 89 3.23 -12.75 -11.14
CA LYS A 89 2.11 -13.55 -10.63
C LYS A 89 2.60 -14.65 -9.67
N GLU A 90 3.78 -15.22 -9.93
CA GLU A 90 4.41 -16.21 -9.04
C GLU A 90 4.81 -15.60 -7.70
N SER A 91 5.27 -14.35 -7.70
CA SER A 91 5.62 -13.63 -6.46
C SER A 91 4.37 -13.36 -5.62
N LEU A 92 3.29 -12.92 -6.26
CA LEU A 92 2.01 -12.63 -5.59
C LEU A 92 1.30 -13.88 -5.07
N SER A 93 1.46 -15.02 -5.75
CA SER A 93 0.89 -16.30 -5.32
C SER A 93 1.76 -17.04 -4.30
N HIS A 94 2.95 -16.52 -3.99
CA HIS A 94 3.87 -17.15 -3.06
C HIS A 94 3.28 -17.18 -1.64
N PRO A 95 3.33 -18.32 -0.90
CA PRO A 95 2.73 -18.43 0.43
C PRO A 95 3.28 -17.39 1.42
N GLN A 96 4.59 -17.12 1.38
CA GLN A 96 5.20 -16.10 2.24
C GLN A 96 4.67 -14.69 1.92
N TYR A 97 4.32 -14.41 0.66
CA TYR A 97 3.79 -13.11 0.27
C TYR A 97 2.40 -12.93 0.88
N GLN A 98 1.56 -13.95 0.76
CA GLN A 98 0.22 -13.96 1.34
C GLN A 98 0.26 -13.80 2.86
N SER A 99 1.15 -14.53 3.55
CA SER A 99 1.32 -14.41 5.00
C SER A 99 1.78 -13.00 5.42
N ILE A 100 2.82 -12.46 4.77
CA ILE A 100 3.34 -11.13 5.09
C ILE A 100 2.30 -10.05 4.77
N SER A 101 1.63 -10.13 3.62
CA SER A 101 0.60 -9.17 3.21
C SER A 101 -0.58 -9.18 4.17
N SER A 102 -1.12 -10.37 4.49
CA SER A 102 -2.23 -10.50 5.44
C SER A 102 -1.87 -9.90 6.79
N LEU A 103 -0.69 -10.22 7.32
CA LEU A 103 -0.25 -9.71 8.62
C LEU A 103 -0.02 -8.20 8.60
N THR A 104 0.51 -7.67 7.51
CA THR A 104 0.72 -6.23 7.30
C THR A 104 -0.61 -5.48 7.27
N ASN A 105 -1.58 -5.96 6.49
CA ASN A 105 -2.91 -5.37 6.40
C ASN A 105 -3.63 -5.43 7.75
N ASP A 106 -3.58 -6.57 8.44
CA ASP A 106 -4.15 -6.73 9.78
C ASP A 106 -3.58 -5.68 10.74
N ILE A 107 -2.25 -5.59 10.85
CA ILE A 107 -1.60 -4.65 11.76
C ILE A 107 -1.99 -3.21 11.40
N CYS A 108 -1.88 -2.81 10.13
CA CYS A 108 -2.19 -1.46 9.70
C CYS A 108 -3.66 -1.09 9.94
N HIS A 109 -4.59 -2.03 9.75
CA HIS A 109 -6.00 -1.84 10.04
C HIS A 109 -6.24 -1.59 11.54
N ILE A 110 -5.64 -2.40 12.43
CA ILE A 110 -5.72 -2.20 13.88
C ILE A 110 -5.16 -0.81 14.27
N LEU A 111 -4.00 -0.47 13.72
CA LEU A 111 -3.31 0.79 14.02
C LEU A 111 -4.08 2.02 13.52
N PHE A 112 -4.82 1.90 12.41
CA PHE A 112 -5.62 2.98 11.84
C PHE A 112 -6.85 3.29 12.70
N HIS A 113 -7.46 2.26 13.30
CA HIS A 113 -8.66 2.36 14.15
C HIS A 113 -8.34 2.34 15.66
N LYS A 114 -7.17 2.83 16.05
CA LYS A 114 -6.66 2.75 17.43
C LYS A 114 -7.64 3.26 18.50
N ASP A 115 -8.40 4.31 18.19
CA ASP A 115 -9.31 4.96 19.15
C ASP A 115 -10.60 4.17 19.41
N ASP A 116 -10.97 3.24 18.54
CA ASP A 116 -12.24 2.51 18.61
C ASP A 116 -12.15 1.20 19.42
N ASN A 117 -10.94 0.67 19.68
CA ASN A 117 -10.78 -0.63 20.34
C ASN A 117 -9.44 -0.84 21.06
N HIS A 118 -9.35 -0.38 22.31
CA HIS A 118 -8.19 -0.63 23.19
C HIS A 118 -7.80 -2.12 23.34
N THR A 119 -8.78 -3.03 23.23
CA THR A 119 -8.53 -4.49 23.31
C THR A 119 -7.72 -5.01 22.12
N LEU A 120 -7.92 -4.44 20.92
CA LEU A 120 -7.26 -4.86 19.69
C LEU A 120 -5.76 -4.49 19.69
N TRP A 121 -5.43 -3.38 20.35
CA TRP A 121 -4.04 -2.91 20.50
C TRP A 121 -3.15 -3.93 21.22
N SER A 122 -3.71 -4.69 22.16
CA SER A 122 -2.95 -5.68 22.95
C SER A 122 -2.31 -6.79 22.11
N GLY A 123 -2.80 -7.03 20.88
CA GLY A 123 -2.27 -8.03 19.96
C GLY A 123 -1.34 -7.48 18.87
N VAL A 124 -1.12 -6.16 18.81
CA VAL A 124 -0.30 -5.55 17.76
C VAL A 124 1.17 -5.93 17.90
N ASP A 125 1.72 -5.90 19.11
CA ASP A 125 3.14 -6.19 19.33
C ASP A 125 3.49 -7.65 19.00
N SER A 126 2.60 -8.61 19.29
CA SER A 126 2.82 -10.02 18.94
C SER A 126 2.76 -10.24 17.42
N LYS A 127 1.78 -9.63 16.73
CA LYS A 127 1.71 -9.64 15.27
C LYS A 127 2.93 -8.97 14.63
N MET A 128 3.42 -7.86 15.20
CA MET A 128 4.63 -7.18 14.73
C MET A 128 5.87 -8.05 14.90
N GLN A 129 6.00 -8.77 16.02
CA GLN A 129 7.08 -9.74 16.22
C GLN A 129 7.03 -10.88 15.20
N GLU A 130 5.84 -11.39 14.88
CA GLU A 130 5.65 -12.40 13.83
C GLU A 130 6.07 -11.87 12.45
N LEU A 131 5.66 -10.64 12.11
CA LEU A 131 6.03 -9.98 10.85
C LEU A 131 7.56 -9.84 10.73
N VAL A 132 8.23 -9.36 11.79
CA VAL A 132 9.69 -9.22 11.80
C VAL A 132 10.36 -10.57 11.58
N LYS A 133 9.88 -11.65 12.20
CA LYS A 133 10.42 -13.00 11.98
C LYS A 133 10.27 -13.45 10.52
N LEU A 134 9.12 -13.20 9.90
CA LEU A 134 8.87 -13.55 8.50
C LEU A 134 9.76 -12.75 7.54
N VAL A 135 9.94 -11.45 7.81
CA VAL A 135 10.75 -10.53 6.99
C VAL A 135 12.25 -10.85 7.08
N LEU A 136 12.74 -11.21 8.27
CA LEU A 136 14.15 -11.54 8.50
C LEU A 136 14.51 -13.00 8.18
N ASN A 137 13.53 -13.83 7.82
CA ASN A 137 13.80 -15.20 7.42
C ASN A 137 14.44 -15.23 6.02
N ASP A 138 15.65 -15.76 5.92
CA ASP A 138 16.43 -15.92 4.70
C ASP A 138 16.57 -17.41 4.35
N SER A 139 15.56 -17.92 3.65
CA SER A 139 15.53 -19.26 3.05
C SER A 139 15.65 -19.15 1.52
N PRO A 140 16.25 -20.15 0.83
CA PRO A 140 16.60 -20.05 -0.59
C PRO A 140 15.44 -19.80 -1.56
N ASN A 141 14.21 -20.15 -1.17
CA ASN A 141 12.99 -19.96 -1.97
C ASN A 141 12.19 -18.73 -1.52
N ASN A 142 12.80 -17.82 -0.78
CA ASN A 142 12.09 -16.68 -0.22
C ASN A 142 11.90 -15.56 -1.24
N LEU A 143 10.93 -14.71 -0.93
CA LEU A 143 10.69 -13.48 -1.65
C LEU A 143 11.92 -12.57 -1.68
N ASP A 144 11.94 -11.66 -2.64
CA ASP A 144 12.90 -10.57 -2.69
C ASP A 144 13.03 -9.91 -1.29
N PRO A 145 14.25 -9.84 -0.72
CA PRO A 145 14.47 -9.22 0.58
C PRO A 145 14.03 -7.75 0.61
N GLY A 146 14.18 -7.03 -0.51
CA GLY A 146 13.71 -5.65 -0.63
C GLY A 146 12.19 -5.52 -0.48
N LEU A 147 11.43 -6.42 -1.11
CA LEU A 147 9.98 -6.51 -0.96
C LEU A 147 9.58 -6.80 0.48
N LYS A 148 10.24 -7.77 1.13
CA LYS A 148 9.99 -8.08 2.56
C LYS A 148 10.23 -6.86 3.44
N GLN A 149 11.32 -6.12 3.22
CA GLN A 149 11.62 -4.90 3.96
C GLN A 149 10.63 -3.76 3.66
N MET A 150 10.05 -3.70 2.46
CA MET A 150 9.02 -2.73 2.10
C MET A 150 7.76 -2.90 2.96
N PHE A 151 7.29 -4.15 3.14
CA PHE A 151 6.18 -4.44 4.05
C PHE A 151 6.46 -3.95 5.47
N LEU A 152 7.64 -4.26 6.00
CA LEU A 152 8.02 -3.81 7.35
C LEU A 152 8.08 -2.27 7.46
N SER A 153 8.55 -1.60 6.42
CA SER A 153 8.66 -0.13 6.39
C SER A 153 7.29 0.55 6.40
N VAL A 154 6.34 0.02 5.63
CA VAL A 154 4.95 0.50 5.64
C VAL A 154 4.33 0.31 7.02
N VAL A 155 4.43 -0.88 7.62
CA VAL A 155 3.89 -1.14 8.96
C VAL A 155 4.50 -0.22 10.03
N LYS A 156 5.81 0.02 9.99
CA LYS A 156 6.48 0.96 10.90
C LYS A 156 5.93 2.38 10.76
N THR A 157 5.54 2.80 9.57
CA THR A 157 4.95 4.12 9.32
C THR A 157 3.56 4.24 9.97
N PHE A 158 2.73 3.21 9.83
CA PHE A 158 1.42 3.15 10.52
C PHE A 158 1.59 3.10 12.04
N TYR A 159 2.58 2.33 12.52
CA TYR A 159 2.85 2.21 13.95
C TYR A 159 3.29 3.55 14.53
N TYR A 160 4.21 4.23 13.86
CA TYR A 160 4.67 5.56 14.22
C TYR A 160 3.51 6.56 14.30
N ARG A 161 2.65 6.60 13.26
CA ARG A 161 1.45 7.47 13.24
C ARG A 161 0.50 7.17 14.39
N ALA A 162 0.31 5.90 14.72
CA ALA A 162 -0.58 5.49 15.79
C ALA A 162 0.01 5.75 17.18
N TYR A 163 1.34 5.73 17.32
CA TYR A 163 2.03 5.88 18.59
C TYR A 163 2.16 7.34 19.03
N PHE A 164 2.53 8.23 18.11
CA PHE A 164 2.76 9.65 18.40
C PHE A 164 1.53 10.50 18.12
N ASP A 165 1.32 11.52 18.94
CA ASP A 165 0.27 12.51 18.72
C ASP A 165 0.60 13.46 17.55
N PRO A 166 -0.41 14.15 16.97
CA PRO A 166 -0.19 15.02 15.82
C PRO A 166 0.80 16.18 16.03
N GLU A 167 0.93 16.70 17.25
CA GLU A 167 1.87 17.78 17.57
C GLU A 167 3.31 17.24 17.53
N THR A 168 3.55 16.08 18.15
CA THR A 168 4.84 15.39 18.08
C THR A 168 5.22 15.02 16.64
N ILE A 169 4.27 14.51 15.85
CA ILE A 169 4.51 14.19 14.43
C ILE A 169 4.88 15.47 13.65
N SER A 170 4.18 16.57 13.87
CA SER A 170 4.46 17.86 13.21
C SER A 170 5.85 18.38 13.57
N HIS A 171 6.25 18.25 14.84
CA HIS A 171 7.59 18.59 15.28
C HIS A 171 8.67 17.74 14.59
N HIS A 172 8.48 16.43 14.53
CA HIS A 172 9.40 15.52 13.85
C HIS A 172 9.49 15.80 12.33
N ILE A 173 8.38 16.15 11.66
CA ILE A 173 8.38 16.60 10.26
C ILE A 173 9.24 17.85 10.10
N GLY A 174 9.08 18.83 10.98
CA GLY A 174 9.92 20.03 11.07
C GLY A 174 11.41 19.69 11.07
N LYS A 175 11.79 18.82 12.02
CA LYS A 175 13.18 18.39 12.22
C LYS A 175 13.76 17.60 11.06
N VAL A 176 13.00 16.69 10.45
CA VAL A 176 13.53 15.77 9.44
C VAL A 176 13.57 16.40 8.05
N LEU A 177 12.58 17.22 7.69
CA LEU A 177 12.45 17.75 6.33
C LEU A 177 13.00 19.16 6.15
N PHE A 178 13.09 19.96 7.23
CA PHE A 178 13.36 21.40 7.11
C PHE A 178 14.56 21.88 7.92
N ASP A 179 14.97 21.17 8.96
CA ASP A 179 16.17 21.52 9.73
C ASP A 179 17.41 20.86 9.12
N ASN A 180 18.47 21.65 8.96
CA ASN A 180 19.76 21.13 8.51
C ASN A 180 20.46 20.34 9.64
N VAL A 181 21.14 19.25 9.27
CA VAL A 181 22.08 18.58 10.15
C VAL A 181 23.37 19.42 10.20
N ILE A 182 23.72 19.93 11.37
CA ILE A 182 24.96 20.69 11.62
C ILE A 182 26.08 19.72 11.96
#